data_AF-A0A1X2FD92-F1
#
_entry.id   AF-A0A1X2FD92-F1
#
_cell.length_a   1.000
_cell.length_b   1.000
_cell.length_c   1.000
_cell.angle_alpha   90.00
_cell.angle_beta   90.00
_cell.angle_gamma   90.00
#
_symmetry.space_group_name_H-M   'P 1'
#
loop_
_entity.id
_entity.type
_entity.pdbx_description
1 polymer ?
#
loop_
_entity_poly.entity_id
_entity_poly.type
_entity_poly.pdbx_seq_one_letter_code
_entity_poly.pdbx_strand_id
1 'polypeptide(L)'
;MRAARGGAGGGRGGRTRLALLLSLWWVNSAPPYSSQRPASWWAELIGLDDPVKGPRAVAANLQELARRGFIDITAGEPGMANIVTLLDELDEFGPAYVRPDGHSGGSFFRVPEQLWTTGAIGRLSGPGLVMYLMVLYYHHRPDGVEFVPGVGLRLPAAPPVWFSPKAFSERHGFSEDTRLAGIQNLRDAGMVQVETELVDIQNPSGSGHRRFRRQLLTLDAPYVPPPPGSPPTNDA
;
A
#
# COMPACT_ATOMS: atom_id res chain seq x y z
N MET A 1 33.33 7.08 -13.20
CA MET A 1 32.17 6.72 -12.37
C MET A 1 31.66 7.96 -11.64
N ARG A 2 30.60 8.60 -12.15
CA ARG A 2 29.93 9.72 -11.47
C ARG A 2 28.73 9.16 -10.71
N ALA A 3 28.77 9.26 -9.38
CA ALA A 3 27.62 9.03 -8.54
C ALA A 3 26.51 10.01 -8.93
N ALA A 4 25.41 9.49 -9.48
CA ALA A 4 24.20 10.25 -9.65
C ALA A 4 23.65 10.55 -8.25
N ARG A 5 23.74 11.82 -7.83
CA ARG A 5 23.01 12.32 -6.67
C ARG A 5 21.53 12.20 -7.02
N GLY A 6 20.88 11.14 -6.53
CA GLY A 6 19.45 10.95 -6.63
C GLY A 6 18.73 12.00 -5.81
N GLY A 7 18.42 13.15 -6.42
CA GLY A 7 17.37 14.03 -5.95
C GLY A 7 16.02 13.33 -6.12
N ALA A 8 15.66 12.44 -5.20
CA ALA A 8 14.37 11.78 -5.17
C ALA A 8 13.29 12.73 -4.61
N GLY A 9 13.05 13.84 -5.32
CA GLY A 9 11.79 14.57 -5.17
C GLY A 9 10.71 13.75 -5.86
N GLY A 10 9.75 13.20 -5.09
CA GLY A 10 8.61 12.48 -5.63
C GLY A 10 7.93 13.31 -6.72
N GLY A 11 8.01 12.85 -7.97
CA GLY A 11 7.50 13.60 -9.12
C GLY A 11 5.99 13.88 -9.02
N ARG A 12 5.55 14.98 -9.66
CA ARG A 12 4.13 15.27 -9.89
C ARG A 12 3.45 14.00 -10.44
N GLY A 13 2.52 13.43 -9.67
CA GLY A 13 1.76 12.22 -10.04
C GLY A 13 2.17 10.90 -9.38
N GLY A 14 3.22 10.87 -8.54
CA GLY A 14 3.64 9.62 -7.86
C GLY A 14 2.52 8.98 -7.02
N ARG A 15 1.77 9.79 -6.26
CA ARG A 15 0.58 9.36 -5.53
C ARG A 15 -0.47 8.74 -6.46
N THR A 16 -0.83 9.47 -7.52
CA THR A 16 -1.84 9.02 -8.50
C THR A 16 -1.44 7.69 -9.13
N ARG A 17 -0.17 7.53 -9.52
CA ARG A 17 0.32 6.28 -10.10
C ARG A 17 0.21 5.10 -9.14
N LEU A 18 0.62 5.30 -7.89
CA LEU A 18 0.55 4.25 -6.87
C LEU A 18 -0.91 3.87 -6.58
N ALA A 19 -1.78 4.85 -6.36
CA ALA A 19 -3.20 4.60 -6.13
C ALA A 19 -3.87 3.89 -7.32
N LEU A 20 -3.52 4.29 -8.54
CA LEU A 20 -4.05 3.68 -9.76
C LEU A 20 -3.55 2.24 -9.93
N LEU A 21 -2.27 1.95 -9.70
CA LEU A 21 -1.72 0.60 -9.78
C LEU A 21 -2.38 -0.33 -8.75
N LEU A 22 -2.50 0.11 -7.49
CA LEU A 22 -3.22 -0.65 -6.46
C LEU A 22 -4.66 -0.94 -6.89
N SER A 23 -5.35 0.07 -7.45
CA SER A 23 -6.73 -0.07 -7.91
C SER A 23 -6.86 -1.01 -9.09
N LEU A 24 -5.86 -1.05 -9.98
CA LEU A 24 -5.82 -2.00 -11.09
C LEU A 24 -5.66 -3.43 -10.57
N TRP A 25 -4.78 -3.68 -9.60
CA TRP A 25 -4.66 -5.01 -8.96
C TRP A 25 -5.95 -5.44 -8.26
N TRP A 26 -6.68 -4.50 -7.65
CA TRP A 26 -7.95 -4.79 -7.00
C TRP A 26 -9.07 -5.08 -8.00
N VAL A 27 -9.29 -4.21 -8.98
CA VAL A 27 -10.37 -4.34 -9.97
C VAL A 27 -10.13 -5.52 -10.92
N ASN A 28 -8.87 -5.77 -11.27
CA ASN A 28 -8.48 -6.85 -12.17
C ASN A 28 -7.96 -8.06 -11.38
N SER A 29 -8.47 -8.36 -10.18
CA SER A 29 -7.95 -9.44 -9.33
C SER A 29 -8.34 -10.87 -9.77
N ALA A 30 -9.19 -11.00 -10.79
CA ALA A 30 -9.71 -12.25 -11.31
C ALA A 30 -9.58 -12.31 -12.85
N PRO A 31 -9.47 -13.52 -13.45
CA PRO A 31 -9.44 -13.67 -14.91
C PRO A 31 -10.62 -12.93 -15.58
N PRO A 32 -10.38 -12.22 -16.69
CA PRO A 32 -9.18 -12.22 -17.53
C PRO A 32 -8.06 -11.25 -17.08
N TYR A 33 -8.10 -10.75 -15.84
CA TYR A 33 -7.13 -9.78 -15.29
C TYR A 33 -7.05 -8.48 -16.10
N SER A 34 -8.16 -8.11 -16.72
CA SER A 34 -8.31 -6.88 -17.49
C SER A 34 -9.64 -6.19 -17.20
N SER A 35 -9.70 -4.91 -17.52
CA SER A 35 -10.93 -4.12 -17.44
C SER A 35 -11.01 -3.07 -18.52
N GLN A 36 -12.23 -2.71 -18.88
CA GLN A 36 -12.55 -1.65 -19.84
C GLN A 36 -13.39 -0.59 -19.14
N ARG A 37 -12.73 0.43 -18.58
CA ARG A 37 -13.37 1.50 -17.80
C ARG A 37 -12.86 2.86 -18.26
N PRO A 38 -13.73 3.89 -18.34
CA PRO A 38 -13.32 5.22 -18.75
C PRO A 38 -12.39 5.86 -17.70
N ALA A 39 -11.54 6.79 -18.12
CA ALA A 39 -10.60 7.47 -17.24
C ALA A 39 -11.28 8.26 -16.10
N SER A 40 -12.52 8.71 -16.29
CA SER A 40 -13.33 9.35 -15.26
C SER A 40 -13.70 8.40 -14.12
N TRP A 41 -14.05 7.16 -14.44
CA TRP A 41 -14.38 6.14 -13.42
C TRP A 41 -13.18 5.82 -12.54
N TRP A 42 -12.00 5.67 -13.14
CA TRP A 42 -10.76 5.51 -12.40
C TRP A 42 -10.45 6.74 -11.55
N ALA A 43 -10.64 7.94 -12.08
CA ALA A 43 -10.40 9.19 -11.36
C ALA A 43 -11.26 9.27 -10.09
N GLU A 44 -12.55 8.96 -10.21
CA GLU A 44 -13.48 8.86 -9.07
C GLU A 44 -13.00 7.82 -8.05
N LEU A 45 -12.66 6.61 -8.51
CA LEU A 45 -12.21 5.52 -7.63
C LEU A 45 -10.99 5.90 -6.77
N ILE A 46 -10.05 6.67 -7.32
CA ILE A 46 -8.84 7.11 -6.59
C ILE A 46 -8.96 8.51 -5.97
N GLY A 47 -10.16 9.10 -5.95
CA GLY A 47 -10.46 10.39 -5.33
C GLY A 47 -9.87 11.60 -6.05
N LEU A 48 -9.93 11.62 -7.39
CA LEU A 48 -9.59 12.77 -8.23
C LEU A 48 -10.86 13.47 -8.72
N ASP A 49 -11.41 14.35 -7.88
CA ASP A 49 -12.74 14.94 -8.08
C ASP A 49 -12.82 15.99 -9.21
N ASP A 50 -11.69 16.46 -9.74
CA ASP A 50 -11.71 17.42 -10.86
C ASP A 50 -12.15 16.72 -12.16
N PRO A 51 -13.32 17.09 -12.73
CA PRO A 51 -13.91 16.37 -13.85
C PRO A 51 -13.11 16.48 -15.16
N VAL A 52 -12.18 17.44 -15.24
CA VAL A 52 -11.34 17.65 -16.43
C VAL A 52 -9.91 17.18 -16.19
N LYS A 53 -9.31 17.55 -15.06
CA LYS A 53 -7.92 17.22 -14.72
C LYS A 53 -7.78 15.79 -14.20
N GLY A 54 -8.77 15.25 -13.51
CA GLY A 54 -8.78 13.87 -12.99
C GLY A 54 -8.60 12.84 -14.11
N PRO A 55 -9.50 12.79 -15.11
CA PRO A 55 -9.37 11.86 -16.24
C PRO A 55 -8.06 12.04 -17.02
N ARG A 56 -7.60 13.29 -17.21
CA ARG A 56 -6.31 13.57 -17.87
C ARG A 56 -5.13 13.03 -17.08
N ALA A 57 -5.13 13.19 -15.75
CA ALA A 57 -4.11 12.66 -14.87
C ALA A 57 -4.10 11.13 -14.87
N VAL A 58 -5.27 10.49 -14.90
CA VAL A 58 -5.38 9.02 -15.04
C VAL A 58 -4.78 8.57 -16.36
N ALA A 59 -5.18 9.16 -17.48
CA ALA A 59 -4.68 8.77 -18.80
C ALA A 59 -3.15 8.86 -18.89
N ALA A 60 -2.56 9.94 -18.37
CA ALA A 60 -1.11 10.11 -18.31
C ALA A 60 -0.43 9.04 -17.43
N ASN A 61 -1.04 8.66 -16.30
CA ASN A 61 -0.47 7.64 -15.43
C ASN A 61 -0.66 6.22 -15.95
N LEU A 62 -1.74 5.90 -16.67
CA LEU A 62 -1.89 4.63 -17.38
C LEU A 62 -0.77 4.46 -18.40
N GLN A 63 -0.51 5.48 -19.24
CA GLN A 63 0.58 5.43 -20.20
C GLN A 63 1.94 5.23 -19.53
N GLU A 64 2.18 5.88 -18.40
CA GLU A 64 3.41 5.71 -17.64
C GLU A 64 3.53 4.34 -16.96
N LEU A 65 2.42 3.74 -16.50
CA LEU A 65 2.40 2.38 -15.98
C LEU A 65 2.67 1.35 -17.10
N ALA A 66 2.09 1.56 -18.28
CA ALA A 66 2.33 0.72 -19.45
C ALA A 66 3.79 0.80 -19.91
N ARG A 67 4.34 2.02 -19.98
CA ARG A 67 5.77 2.25 -20.30
C ARG A 67 6.72 1.59 -19.30
N ARG A 68 6.28 1.37 -18.05
CA ARG A 68 7.05 0.68 -17.01
C ARG A 68 6.81 -0.83 -16.98
N GLY A 69 5.94 -1.37 -17.84
CA GLY A 69 5.66 -2.79 -17.94
C GLY A 69 4.74 -3.35 -16.84
N PHE A 70 4.01 -2.52 -16.11
CA PHE A 70 3.04 -2.99 -15.11
C PHE A 70 1.68 -3.39 -15.73
N ILE A 71 1.36 -2.82 -16.89
CA ILE A 71 0.11 -3.07 -17.60
C ILE A 71 0.33 -3.04 -19.11
N ASP A 72 -0.58 -3.66 -19.84
CA ASP A 72 -0.78 -3.43 -21.26
C ASP A 72 -2.05 -2.58 -21.50
N ILE A 73 -2.04 -1.79 -22.56
CA ILE A 73 -3.18 -0.95 -22.97
C ILE A 73 -3.51 -1.27 -24.43
N THR A 74 -4.62 -1.96 -24.62
CA THR A 74 -5.18 -2.22 -25.95
C THR A 74 -6.29 -1.21 -26.25
N ALA A 75 -6.29 -0.66 -27.47
CA ALA A 75 -7.33 0.27 -27.91
C ALA A 75 -8.70 -0.43 -27.90
N GLY A 76 -9.70 0.23 -27.32
CA GLY A 76 -11.09 -0.23 -27.41
C GLY A 76 -11.67 0.03 -28.79
N GLU A 77 -12.86 -0.52 -29.02
CA GLU A 77 -13.67 -0.14 -30.19
C GLU A 77 -13.97 1.38 -30.20
N PRO A 78 -14.25 1.98 -31.37
CA PRO A 78 -14.60 3.39 -31.45
C PRO A 78 -15.73 3.77 -30.49
N GLY A 79 -15.49 4.75 -29.61
CA GLY A 79 -16.43 5.19 -28.58
C GLY A 79 -16.34 4.43 -27.25
N MET A 80 -15.55 3.36 -27.18
CA MET A 80 -15.30 2.58 -25.97
C MET A 80 -13.98 2.98 -25.31
N ALA A 81 -13.87 2.73 -24.00
CA ALA A 81 -12.62 2.93 -23.28
C ALA A 81 -11.56 1.89 -23.71
N ASN A 82 -10.29 2.21 -23.48
CA ASN A 82 -9.20 1.24 -23.67
C ASN A 82 -9.34 0.06 -22.70
N ILE A 83 -8.87 -1.10 -23.14
CA ILE A 83 -8.74 -2.29 -22.30
C ILE A 83 -7.39 -2.20 -21.61
N VAL A 84 -7.40 -2.29 -20.27
CA VAL A 84 -6.19 -2.28 -19.44
C VAL A 84 -6.01 -3.67 -18.85
N THR A 85 -4.88 -4.32 -19.15
CA THR A 85 -4.54 -5.69 -18.72
C THR A 85 -3.35 -5.66 -17.78
N LEU A 86 -3.41 -6.39 -16.66
CA LEU A 86 -2.26 -6.53 -15.76
C LEU A 86 -1.16 -7.38 -16.39
N LEU A 87 0.10 -7.00 -16.16
CA LEU A 87 1.27 -7.81 -16.49
C LEU A 87 1.94 -8.30 -15.20
N ASP A 88 2.61 -9.45 -15.27
CA ASP A 88 3.39 -9.97 -14.14
C ASP A 88 4.65 -9.10 -13.91
N GLU A 89 4.83 -8.63 -12.68
CA GLU A 89 5.97 -7.81 -12.26
C GLU A 89 7.19 -8.61 -11.77
N LEU A 90 7.07 -9.92 -11.56
CA LEU A 90 8.13 -10.76 -11.01
C LEU A 90 9.10 -11.28 -12.08
N ASP A 91 8.60 -11.50 -13.29
CA ASP A 91 9.39 -11.98 -14.42
C ASP A 91 9.85 -10.82 -15.32
N GLU A 92 10.85 -11.09 -16.16
CA GLU A 92 11.41 -10.15 -17.13
C GLU A 92 10.35 -9.81 -18.21
N PHE A 93 9.49 -8.83 -17.91
CA PHE A 93 8.49 -8.17 -18.77
C PHE A 93 7.69 -9.07 -19.74
N GLY A 94 6.38 -9.22 -19.49
CA GLY A 94 5.41 -9.54 -20.55
C GLY A 94 4.64 -10.88 -20.53
N PRO A 95 4.69 -11.76 -19.52
CA PRO A 95 3.71 -12.84 -19.40
C PRO A 95 2.39 -12.36 -18.77
N ALA A 96 1.33 -13.14 -18.98
CA ALA A 96 0.02 -12.89 -18.39
C ALA A 96 0.11 -12.91 -16.86
N TYR A 97 -0.48 -11.91 -16.21
CA TYR A 97 -0.50 -11.80 -14.75
C TYR A 97 -0.98 -13.10 -14.08
N VAL A 98 -0.16 -13.62 -13.17
CA VAL A 98 -0.52 -14.75 -12.30
C VAL A 98 -0.82 -14.20 -10.92
N ARG A 99 -2.07 -14.37 -10.47
CA ARG A 99 -2.47 -13.97 -9.12
C ARG A 99 -1.59 -14.69 -8.08
N PRO A 100 -0.99 -13.96 -7.13
CA PRO A 100 -0.31 -14.59 -6.01
C PRO A 100 -1.25 -15.48 -5.19
N ASP A 101 -0.90 -16.76 -5.09
CA ASP A 101 -1.67 -17.77 -4.35
C ASP A 101 -1.07 -18.10 -2.97
N GLY A 102 0.10 -17.52 -2.65
CA GLY A 102 0.84 -17.75 -1.41
C GLY A 102 1.59 -19.08 -1.34
N HIS A 103 1.53 -19.91 -2.38
CA HIS A 103 2.18 -21.23 -2.46
C HIS A 103 3.38 -21.22 -3.41
N SER A 104 3.37 -20.32 -4.40
CA SER A 104 4.32 -20.29 -5.52
C SER A 104 5.65 -19.56 -5.25
N GLY A 105 6.09 -19.47 -3.99
CA GLY A 105 7.43 -18.96 -3.63
C GLY A 105 7.59 -17.44 -3.48
N GLY A 106 6.56 -16.64 -3.80
CA GLY A 106 6.53 -15.20 -3.50
C GLY A 106 5.83 -14.89 -2.17
N SER A 107 6.40 -13.98 -1.36
CA SER A 107 5.75 -13.47 -0.15
C SER A 107 4.99 -12.18 -0.48
N PHE A 108 3.66 -12.26 -0.41
CA PHE A 108 2.75 -11.13 -0.65
C PHE A 108 1.91 -10.85 0.59
N PHE A 109 1.52 -9.58 0.76
CA PHE A 109 0.55 -9.17 1.76
C PHE A 109 -0.74 -8.71 1.07
N ARG A 110 -1.87 -8.88 1.77
CA ARG A 110 -3.18 -8.44 1.27
C ARG A 110 -3.42 -6.98 1.65
N VAL A 111 -3.91 -6.21 0.70
CA VAL A 111 -4.44 -4.86 0.96
C VAL A 111 -5.94 -4.98 1.24
N PRO A 112 -6.44 -4.53 2.40
CA PRO A 112 -7.86 -4.51 2.73
C PRO A 112 -8.70 -3.73 1.72
N GLU A 113 -9.84 -4.27 1.32
CA GLU A 113 -10.78 -3.63 0.38
C GLU A 113 -11.32 -2.29 0.90
N GLN A 114 -11.34 -2.12 2.23
CA GLN A 114 -11.71 -0.90 2.93
C GLN A 114 -10.87 0.31 2.51
N LEU A 115 -9.67 0.08 1.95
CA LEU A 115 -8.89 1.14 1.32
C LEU A 115 -9.71 1.85 0.21
N TRP A 116 -10.46 1.10 -0.59
CA TRP A 116 -11.32 1.63 -1.65
C TRP A 116 -12.73 1.90 -1.17
N THR A 117 -13.38 0.95 -0.49
CA THR A 117 -14.82 1.05 -0.15
C THR A 117 -15.13 2.16 0.86
N THR A 118 -14.15 2.58 1.67
CA THR A 118 -14.30 3.74 2.57
C THR A 118 -13.81 5.05 1.94
N GLY A 119 -13.32 5.04 0.70
CA GLY A 119 -12.70 6.20 0.03
C GLY A 119 -11.33 6.59 0.59
N ALA A 120 -10.71 5.77 1.43
CA ALA A 120 -9.42 6.08 2.06
C ALA A 120 -8.29 6.30 1.03
N ILE A 121 -8.30 5.55 -0.08
CA ILE A 121 -7.34 5.71 -1.19
C ILE A 121 -7.34 7.13 -1.79
N GLY A 122 -8.50 7.80 -1.76
CA GLY A 122 -8.69 9.20 -2.19
C GLY A 122 -8.27 10.22 -1.13
N ARG A 123 -8.29 9.86 0.16
CA ARG A 123 -7.88 10.75 1.25
C ARG A 123 -6.38 10.72 1.54
N LEU A 124 -5.72 9.59 1.31
CA LEU A 124 -4.30 9.43 1.64
C LEU A 124 -3.38 10.20 0.69
N SER A 125 -2.47 10.97 1.26
CA SER A 125 -1.32 11.54 0.55
C SER A 125 -0.40 10.45 -0.02
N GLY A 126 0.52 10.83 -0.91
CA GLY A 126 1.55 9.90 -1.41
C GLY A 126 2.35 9.24 -0.28
N PRO A 127 2.93 10.03 0.65
CA PRO A 127 3.58 9.49 1.86
C PRO A 127 2.66 8.61 2.72
N GLY A 128 1.39 9.00 2.87
CA GLY A 128 0.40 8.21 3.63
C GLY A 128 0.17 6.83 3.01
N LEU A 129 -0.05 6.77 1.70
CA LEU A 129 -0.25 5.52 0.98
C LEU A 129 1.00 4.62 1.04
N VAL A 130 2.20 5.19 0.91
CA VAL A 130 3.45 4.46 1.10
C VAL A 130 3.55 3.91 2.52
N MET A 131 3.31 4.72 3.55
CA MET A 131 3.38 4.26 4.93
C MET A 131 2.32 3.20 5.24
N TYR A 132 1.14 3.27 4.63
CA TYR A 132 0.13 2.23 4.76
C TYR A 132 0.66 0.89 4.25
N LEU A 133 1.20 0.86 3.03
CA LEU A 133 1.82 -0.33 2.45
C LEU A 133 2.98 -0.85 3.29
N MET A 134 3.79 0.03 3.88
CA MET A 134 4.87 -0.36 4.79
C MET A 134 4.33 -1.01 6.06
N VAL A 135 3.29 -0.45 6.68
CA VAL A 135 2.68 -1.05 7.86
C VAL A 135 2.08 -2.42 7.52
N LEU A 136 1.42 -2.56 6.37
CA LEU A 136 0.91 -3.86 5.89
C LEU A 136 2.03 -4.87 5.63
N TYR A 137 3.15 -4.44 5.03
CA TYR A 137 4.31 -5.29 4.77
C TYR A 137 4.95 -5.85 6.05
N TYR A 138 5.02 -5.04 7.11
CA TYR A 138 5.53 -5.48 8.42
C TYR A 138 4.45 -6.06 9.35
N HIS A 139 3.19 -6.04 8.93
CA HIS A 139 2.10 -6.57 9.73
C HIS A 139 2.16 -8.10 9.72
N HIS A 140 2.46 -8.66 10.88
CA HIS A 140 2.48 -10.10 11.10
C HIS A 140 1.57 -10.45 12.27
N ARG A 141 0.66 -11.40 12.09
CA ARG A 141 -0.12 -11.96 13.21
C ARG A 141 0.62 -13.15 13.79
N PRO A 142 0.72 -13.25 15.13
CA PRO A 142 1.23 -14.45 15.77
C PRO A 142 0.38 -15.67 15.39
N ASP A 143 1.02 -16.84 15.29
CA ASP A 143 0.32 -18.10 15.11
C ASP A 143 -0.43 -18.53 16.38
N GLY A 144 -1.50 -19.31 16.20
CA GLY A 144 -2.26 -19.92 17.29
C GLY A 144 -3.54 -19.18 17.69
N VAL A 145 -4.01 -19.47 18.89
CA VAL A 145 -5.21 -18.89 19.49
C VAL A 145 -4.91 -18.37 20.88
N GLU A 146 -5.50 -17.24 21.24
CA GLU A 146 -5.44 -16.71 22.59
C GLU A 146 -6.81 -16.83 23.26
N PHE A 147 -6.79 -17.15 24.55
CA PHE A 147 -7.98 -17.12 25.38
C PHE A 147 -8.12 -15.73 26.01
N VAL A 148 -9.19 -15.02 25.67
CA VAL A 148 -9.51 -13.74 26.28
C VAL A 148 -10.69 -13.91 27.24
N PRO A 149 -10.51 -13.63 28.54
CA PRO A 149 -11.60 -13.70 29.52
C PRO A 149 -12.82 -12.89 29.08
N GLY A 150 -14.00 -13.52 29.07
CA GLY A 150 -15.26 -12.88 28.66
C GLY A 150 -15.53 -12.85 27.14
N VAL A 151 -14.56 -13.24 26.30
CA VAL A 151 -14.72 -13.32 24.84
C VAL A 151 -14.59 -14.76 24.34
N GLY A 152 -13.68 -15.54 24.93
CA GLY A 152 -13.37 -16.91 24.51
C GLY A 152 -12.09 -17.00 23.67
N LEU A 153 -11.99 -18.04 22.85
CA LEU A 153 -10.84 -18.25 21.96
C LEU A 153 -10.93 -17.33 20.74
N ARG A 154 -9.87 -16.58 20.46
CA ARG A 154 -9.74 -15.75 19.26
C ARG A 154 -8.33 -15.82 18.68
N LEU A 155 -8.18 -15.31 17.45
CA LEU A 155 -6.85 -15.08 16.88
C LEU A 155 -6.15 -13.95 17.66
N PRO A 156 -4.84 -14.08 17.94
CA PRO A 156 -4.08 -13.05 18.61
C PRO A 156 -4.02 -11.77 17.77
N ALA A 157 -4.04 -10.62 18.46
CA ALA A 157 -3.86 -9.34 17.81
C ALA A 157 -2.44 -9.23 17.24
N ALA A 158 -2.29 -8.56 16.10
CA ALA A 158 -0.97 -8.25 15.57
C ALA A 158 -0.27 -7.25 16.51
N PRO A 159 1.03 -7.45 16.84
CA PRO A 159 1.78 -6.45 17.57
C PRO A 159 1.91 -5.15 16.76
N PRO A 160 2.08 -4.00 17.43
CA PRO A 160 2.28 -2.74 16.74
C PRO A 160 3.56 -2.75 15.90
N VAL A 161 3.50 -2.11 14.73
CA VAL A 161 4.65 -1.92 13.85
C VAL A 161 5.42 -0.69 14.29
N TRP A 162 6.74 -0.77 14.29
CA TRP A 162 7.60 0.39 14.54
C TRP A 162 8.77 0.41 13.55
N PHE A 163 9.21 1.61 13.21
CA PHE A 163 10.27 1.82 12.23
C PHE A 163 11.45 2.51 12.90
N SER A 164 12.62 1.89 12.88
CA SER A 164 13.87 2.59 13.16
C SER A 164 14.13 3.61 12.03
N PRO A 165 14.31 4.91 12.32
CA PRO A 165 14.47 5.92 11.26
C PRO A 165 15.60 5.60 10.28
N LYS A 166 16.77 5.21 10.81
CA LYS A 166 17.94 4.85 10.01
C LYS A 166 17.69 3.61 9.16
N ALA A 167 17.22 2.53 9.77
CA ALA A 167 16.99 1.27 9.07
C ALA A 167 15.88 1.39 8.01
N PHE A 168 14.87 2.23 8.26
CA PHE A 168 13.79 2.49 7.31
C PHE A 168 14.31 3.16 6.04
N SER A 169 15.13 4.21 6.19
CA SER A 169 15.74 4.89 5.05
C SER A 169 16.71 3.99 4.28
N GLU A 170 17.52 3.20 4.99
CA GLU A 170 18.50 2.29 4.36
C GLU A 170 17.82 1.14 3.61
N ARG A 171 16.72 0.59 4.14
CA ARG A 171 16.04 -0.57 3.55
C ARG A 171 15.07 -0.18 2.43
N HIS A 172 14.34 0.92 2.59
CA HIS A 172 13.22 1.27 1.69
C HIS A 172 13.49 2.49 0.82
N GLY A 173 14.61 3.20 1.04
CA GLY A 173 15.00 4.35 0.23
C GLY A 173 14.14 5.61 0.44
N PHE A 174 13.25 5.63 1.43
CA PHE A 174 12.40 6.78 1.75
C PHE A 174 13.04 7.69 2.79
N SER A 175 12.85 9.01 2.63
CA SER A 175 13.34 10.00 3.59
C SER A 175 12.59 9.93 4.93
N GLU A 176 13.21 10.45 5.98
CA GLU A 176 12.55 10.61 7.28
C GLU A 176 11.32 11.52 7.19
N ASP A 177 11.38 12.58 6.39
CA ASP A 177 10.22 13.47 6.17
C ASP A 177 9.04 12.72 5.53
N THR A 178 9.31 11.83 4.56
CA THR A 178 8.28 10.99 3.94
C THR A 178 7.64 10.07 4.99
N ARG A 179 8.47 9.46 5.84
CA ARG A 179 8.00 8.59 6.93
C ARG A 179 7.12 9.35 7.91
N LEU A 180 7.58 10.50 8.42
CA LEU A 180 6.85 11.29 9.41
C LEU A 180 5.56 11.87 8.83
N ALA A 181 5.59 12.43 7.62
CA ALA A 181 4.41 12.93 6.92
C ALA A 181 3.40 11.81 6.65
N GLY A 182 3.86 10.61 6.28
CA GLY A 182 3.00 9.46 6.06
C GLY A 182 2.34 8.95 7.34
N ILE A 183 3.09 8.81 8.44
CA ILE A 183 2.53 8.43 9.76
C ILE A 183 1.49 9.45 10.20
N GLN A 184 1.79 10.75 10.07
CA GLN A 184 0.86 11.81 10.41
C GLN A 184 -0.42 11.71 9.59
N ASN A 185 -0.29 11.52 8.28
CA ASN A 185 -1.44 11.41 7.38
C ASN A 185 -2.31 10.18 7.65
N LEU A 186 -1.72 9.04 8.02
CA LEU A 186 -2.49 7.85 8.42
C LEU A 186 -3.25 8.06 9.73
N ARG A 187 -2.63 8.72 10.70
CA ARG A 187 -3.27 9.07 11.97
C ARG A 187 -4.46 10.00 11.73
N ASP A 188 -4.25 11.04 10.93
CA ASP A 188 -5.29 12.04 10.63
C ASP A 188 -6.45 11.44 9.82
N ALA A 189 -6.17 10.38 9.04
CA ALA A 189 -7.17 9.61 8.32
C ALA A 189 -7.90 8.56 9.18
N GLY A 190 -7.54 8.39 10.46
CA GLY A 190 -8.12 7.39 11.35
C GLY A 190 -7.84 5.95 10.91
N MET A 191 -6.68 5.71 10.29
CA MET A 191 -6.27 4.38 9.83
C MET A 191 -5.27 3.70 10.76
N VAL A 192 -4.57 4.49 11.58
CA VAL A 192 -3.62 3.98 12.57
C VAL A 192 -3.74 4.72 13.88
N GLN A 193 -3.62 3.96 14.96
CA GLN A 193 -3.34 4.47 16.29
C GLN A 193 -1.82 4.57 16.46
N VAL A 194 -1.38 5.69 17.02
CA VAL A 194 0.05 5.98 17.23
C VAL A 194 0.33 6.12 18.71
N GLU A 195 0.96 5.11 19.28
CA GLU A 195 1.46 5.17 20.65
C GLU A 195 2.92 5.58 20.67
N THR A 196 3.32 6.29 21.71
CA THR A 196 4.71 6.69 21.92
C THR A 196 5.26 5.95 23.13
N GLU A 197 6.37 5.26 22.93
CA GLU A 197 7.09 4.61 24.02
C GLU A 197 8.50 5.20 24.15
N LEU A 198 8.94 5.39 25.40
CA LEU A 198 10.32 5.71 25.73
C LEU A 198 11.03 4.41 26.07
N VAL A 199 11.99 4.02 25.25
CA VAL A 199 12.79 2.83 25.50
C VAL A 199 14.16 3.25 26.00
N ASP A 200 14.52 2.71 27.17
CA ASP A 200 15.87 2.80 27.73
C ASP A 200 16.74 1.70 27.11
N ILE A 201 17.68 2.06 26.23
CA ILE A 201 18.71 1.10 25.79
C ILE A 201 19.78 1.07 26.86
N GLN A 202 19.95 -0.08 27.52
CA GLN A 202 21.15 -0.33 28.31
C GLN A 202 22.33 -0.56 27.37
N ASN A 203 23.31 0.33 27.43
CA ASN A 203 24.58 0.12 26.75
C ASN A 203 25.32 -1.05 27.40
N PRO A 204 25.80 -2.06 26.64
CA PRO A 204 26.60 -3.16 27.20
C PRO A 204 27.89 -2.69 27.90
N SER A 205 28.35 -1.46 27.57
CA SER A 205 29.59 -0.86 28.05
C SER A 205 29.43 0.06 29.29
N GLY A 206 28.27 0.07 29.95
CA GLY A 206 28.10 0.74 31.25
C GLY A 206 28.11 2.28 31.25
N SER A 207 28.23 2.94 30.09
CA SER A 207 28.19 4.40 29.98
C SER A 207 26.87 4.88 29.34
N GLY A 208 25.95 5.32 30.22
CA GLY A 208 24.79 6.14 29.89
C GLY A 208 23.54 5.40 29.41
N HIS A 209 22.38 5.83 29.93
CA HIS A 209 21.06 5.45 29.41
C HIS A 209 20.71 6.40 28.26
N ARG A 210 20.59 5.88 27.04
CA ARG A 210 20.02 6.67 25.93
C ARG A 210 18.55 6.31 25.79
N ARG A 211 17.69 7.23 26.21
CA ARG A 211 16.25 7.17 25.93
C ARG A 211 16.00 7.46 24.47
N PHE A 212 15.37 6.53 23.77
CA PHE A 212 14.83 6.81 22.44
C PHE A 212 13.32 6.72 22.46
N ARG A 213 12.69 7.68 21.77
CA ARG A 213 11.26 7.70 21.54
C ARG A 213 10.97 6.84 20.32
N ARG A 214 10.15 5.80 20.46
CA ARG A 214 9.61 5.05 19.31
C ARG A 214 8.12 5.30 19.16
N GLN A 215 7.67 5.37 17.91
CA GLN A 215 6.25 5.40 17.56
C GLN A 215 5.82 3.97 17.21
N LEU A 216 4.86 3.47 17.95
CA LEU A 216 4.20 2.19 17.74
C LEU A 216 2.92 2.44 16.95
N LEU A 217 2.77 1.73 15.82
CA LEU A 217 1.68 1.92 14.87
C LEU A 217 0.79 0.68 14.88
N THR A 218 -0.47 0.87 15.26
CA THR A 218 -1.49 -0.18 15.25
C THR A 218 -2.53 0.19 14.19
N LEU A 219 -2.78 -0.69 13.22
CA LEU A 219 -3.85 -0.50 12.24
C LEU A 219 -5.21 -0.54 12.93
N ASP A 220 -6.09 0.40 12.58
CA ASP A 220 -7.49 0.31 12.99
C ASP A 220 -8.17 -0.87 12.27
N ALA A 221 -9.10 -1.54 12.95
CA ALA A 221 -9.66 -2.84 12.55
C ALA A 221 -10.11 -2.95 11.07
N PRO A 222 -10.78 -1.94 10.45
CA PRO A 222 -11.17 -2.00 9.04
C PRO A 222 -9.99 -2.06 8.06
N TYR A 223 -8.81 -1.60 8.48
CA TYR A 223 -7.62 -1.46 7.65
C TYR A 223 -6.57 -2.53 7.96
N VAL A 224 -6.93 -3.56 8.72
CA VAL A 224 -6.10 -4.73 8.98
C VAL A 224 -6.28 -5.76 7.86
N PRO A 225 -5.20 -6.40 7.34
CA PRO A 225 -5.32 -7.48 6.37
C PRO A 225 -6.33 -8.56 6.83
N PRO A 226 -7.20 -9.07 5.93
CA PRO A 226 -8.06 -10.19 6.28
C PRO A 226 -7.21 -11.43 6.60
N PRO A 227 -7.69 -12.35 7.45
CA PRO A 227 -6.99 -13.60 7.73
C PRO A 227 -6.64 -14.38 6.45
N PRO A 228 -5.53 -15.15 6.45
CA PRO A 228 -5.23 -16.08 5.37
C PRO A 228 -6.41 -17.03 5.15
N GLY A 229 -6.78 -17.27 3.89
CA GLY A 229 -7.87 -18.19 3.54
C GLY A 229 -9.30 -17.62 3.69
N SER A 230 -9.48 -16.41 4.25
CA SER A 230 -10.80 -15.77 4.20
C SER A 230 -11.16 -15.43 2.75
N PRO A 231 -12.38 -15.79 2.28
CA PRO A 231 -12.88 -15.33 1.00
C PRO A 231 -13.04 -13.80 1.03
N PRO A 232 -13.00 -13.11 -0.13
CA PRO A 232 -13.38 -11.71 -0.19
C PRO A 232 -14.81 -11.54 0.36
N THR A 233 -15.06 -10.45 1.09
CA THR A 233 -16.37 -10.15 1.65
C THR A 233 -17.35 -9.93 0.49
N ASN A 234 -18.45 -10.68 0.42
CA ASN A 234 -19.44 -10.57 -0.68
C ASN A 234 -20.36 -9.34 -0.57
N ASP A 235 -20.02 -8.35 0.27
CA ASP A 235 -20.85 -7.17 0.47
C ASP A 235 -20.32 -6.01 -0.39
N ALA A 236 -20.59 -6.09 -1.70
CA ALA A 236 -20.44 -4.99 -2.65
C ALA A 236 -21.60 -4.98 -3.65
#